data_AF-A0A519UDZ9-F1
#
_entry.id   AF-A0A519UDZ9-F1
#
_cell.length_a   1.000
_cell.length_b   1.000
_cell.length_c   1.000
_cell.angle_alpha   90.00
_cell.angle_beta   90.00
_cell.angle_gamma   90.00
#
_symmetry.space_group_name_H-M   'P 1'
#
loop_
_entity.id
_entity.type
_entity.pdbx_description
1 polymer ?
#
loop_
_entity_poly.entity_id
_entity_poly.type
_entity_poly.pdbx_seq_one_letter_code
_entity_poly.pdbx_strand_id
1 'polypeptide(L)'
;AGLHWQALGTTAQPVLAKTGDNLRIDWGYAYLAAPGRATLGTGNPQTLKATFAKTGTLGAPAPTTGPAQRVAQAAVLDLGAVAATPAEQHLLLGYDEQLSVQYFGQNLRPWWRRDPAMTMDKALGAAEADYARLRRKATEFDQKLYADAQQAGGAKYADLCQLAYRQSIAAHSIVAGPKGELLFFSKENFSGGFIGTVDVTYPSEPLYLLYNNELAKGMLRFIFDYSESGRWKKDFPAHDLGTYPKANGQTYGEDMPVEEAGNMLILTAAAVKLDGKPDFAREHWSTLTKWVGFLKRDGFDPANQLSTDDFAGHLARNTNLSVKAIMGIACYGQLARQLGDTKAADEY
;
A
#
# COMPACT_ATOMS: atom_id res chain seq x y z
N ALA A 1 -17.17 -21.57 -20.17
CA ALA A 1 -16.67 -22.70 -19.37
C ALA A 1 -16.58 -22.25 -17.92
N GLY A 2 -16.83 -23.12 -16.94
CA GLY A 2 -16.76 -22.75 -15.52
C GLY A 2 -15.34 -22.40 -15.10
N LEU A 3 -15.20 -21.55 -14.08
CA LEU A 3 -13.94 -21.32 -13.38
C LEU A 3 -13.78 -22.41 -12.32
N HIS A 4 -12.62 -23.05 -12.28
CA HIS A 4 -12.28 -24.04 -11.25
C HIS A 4 -11.12 -23.51 -10.42
N TRP A 5 -11.14 -23.74 -9.10
CA TRP A 5 -10.07 -23.31 -8.22
C TRP A 5 -9.80 -24.27 -7.07
N GLN A 6 -8.59 -24.19 -6.53
CA GLN A 6 -8.17 -24.84 -5.29
C GLN A 6 -7.55 -23.80 -4.36
N ALA A 7 -7.70 -24.01 -3.06
CA ALA A 7 -7.15 -23.13 -2.03
C ALA A 7 -6.26 -23.90 -1.04
N LEU A 8 -5.26 -23.22 -0.49
CA LEU A 8 -4.41 -23.72 0.58
C LEU A 8 -4.18 -22.61 1.59
N GLY A 9 -3.93 -22.96 2.84
CA GLY A 9 -3.68 -22.02 3.92
C GLY A 9 -3.02 -22.71 5.11
N THR A 10 -2.52 -21.93 6.06
CA THR A 10 -1.98 -22.47 7.30
C THR A 10 -3.12 -23.02 8.18
N THR A 11 -2.85 -24.01 9.03
CA THR A 11 -3.87 -24.50 9.99
C THR A 11 -4.14 -23.47 11.10
N ALA A 12 -3.11 -22.78 11.57
CA ALA A 12 -3.21 -21.90 12.74
C ALA A 12 -3.96 -20.59 12.47
N GLN A 13 -3.94 -20.09 11.23
CA GLN A 13 -4.59 -18.83 10.83
C GLN A 13 -4.45 -17.70 11.87
N PRO A 14 -3.22 -17.27 12.22
CA PRO A 14 -2.97 -16.27 13.25
C PRO A 14 -3.28 -14.84 12.74
N VAL A 15 -4.54 -14.58 12.43
CA VAL A 15 -5.01 -13.35 11.77
C VAL A 15 -4.52 -12.10 12.50
N LEU A 16 -3.72 -11.28 11.80
CA LEU A 16 -3.14 -10.02 12.30
C LEU A 16 -2.31 -10.16 13.59
N ALA A 17 -1.88 -11.37 13.95
CA ALA A 17 -1.27 -11.62 15.24
C ALA A 17 0.18 -11.12 15.31
N LYS A 18 0.98 -11.46 14.29
CA LYS A 18 2.41 -11.15 14.23
C LYS A 18 2.64 -9.76 13.67
N THR A 19 3.61 -9.06 14.26
CA THR A 19 4.07 -7.73 13.85
C THR A 19 5.59 -7.75 13.79
N GLY A 20 6.15 -6.94 12.90
CA GLY A 20 7.58 -6.72 12.86
C GLY A 20 8.15 -6.64 11.47
N ASP A 21 9.46 -6.42 11.47
CA ASP A 21 10.25 -6.25 10.28
C ASP A 21 10.45 -7.56 9.51
N ASN A 22 10.58 -7.49 8.19
CA ASN A 22 10.84 -8.65 7.34
C ASN A 22 9.84 -9.84 7.51
N LEU A 23 8.63 -9.58 8.01
CA LEU A 23 7.57 -10.59 8.11
C LEU A 23 6.69 -10.65 6.86
N ARG A 24 6.28 -11.85 6.47
CA ARG A 24 5.27 -12.08 5.41
C ARG A 24 3.95 -12.44 6.06
N ILE A 25 2.86 -12.23 5.34
CA ILE A 25 1.53 -12.67 5.75
C ILE A 25 1.53 -14.19 6.03
N ASP A 26 0.98 -14.60 7.17
CA ASP A 26 0.96 -15.99 7.63
C ASP A 26 -0.45 -16.52 7.98
N TRP A 27 -1.46 -15.73 7.64
CA TRP A 27 -2.89 -16.08 7.68
C TRP A 27 -3.53 -15.85 6.31
N GLY A 28 -4.74 -16.37 6.12
CA GLY A 28 -5.46 -16.34 4.86
C GLY A 28 -5.19 -17.58 4.01
N TYR A 29 -5.63 -17.48 2.76
CA TYR A 29 -5.64 -18.60 1.82
C TYR A 29 -5.13 -18.16 0.45
N ALA A 30 -4.21 -18.94 -0.13
CA ALA A 30 -3.75 -18.80 -1.50
C ALA A 30 -4.60 -19.68 -2.43
N TYR A 31 -5.07 -19.08 -3.52
CA TYR A 31 -5.93 -19.70 -4.51
C TYR A 31 -5.18 -19.85 -5.84
N LEU A 32 -5.29 -21.05 -6.42
CA LEU A 32 -4.91 -21.33 -7.80
C LEU A 32 -6.19 -21.65 -8.57
N ALA A 33 -6.49 -20.83 -9.59
CA ALA A 33 -7.68 -20.98 -10.40
C ALA A 33 -7.33 -21.06 -11.89
N ALA A 34 -8.19 -21.71 -12.64
CA ALA A 34 -8.04 -21.85 -14.08
C ALA A 34 -9.40 -21.81 -14.78
N PRO A 35 -9.55 -21.03 -15.85
CA PRO A 35 -10.71 -21.09 -16.72
C PRO A 35 -10.61 -22.30 -17.65
N GLY A 36 -11.74 -22.90 -17.99
CA GLY A 36 -11.78 -23.91 -19.05
C GLY A 36 -11.33 -25.30 -18.61
N ARG A 37 -10.48 -25.95 -19.42
CA ARG A 37 -10.17 -27.40 -19.33
C ARG A 37 -8.90 -27.74 -18.56
N ALA A 38 -8.32 -26.78 -17.84
CA ALA A 38 -7.16 -27.05 -17.01
C ALA A 38 -7.48 -28.10 -15.93
N THR A 39 -6.52 -28.97 -15.67
CA THR A 39 -6.62 -29.93 -14.56
C THR A 39 -5.91 -29.36 -13.34
N LEU A 40 -6.64 -29.17 -12.24
CA LEU A 40 -6.08 -28.74 -10.96
C LEU A 40 -5.89 -29.93 -10.03
N GLY A 41 -4.85 -29.91 -9.20
CA GLY A 41 -4.54 -30.98 -8.26
C GLY A 41 -3.78 -30.50 -7.04
N THR A 42 -3.98 -31.19 -5.92
CA THR A 42 -3.19 -31.02 -4.70
C THR A 42 -2.46 -32.31 -4.35
N GLY A 43 -1.29 -32.18 -3.73
CA GLY A 43 -0.49 -33.35 -3.36
C GLY A 43 0.92 -33.01 -2.91
N ASN A 44 1.71 -34.06 -2.67
CA ASN A 44 3.14 -33.93 -2.41
C ASN A 44 3.87 -33.42 -3.67
N PRO A 45 4.72 -32.37 -3.58
CA PRO A 45 5.38 -31.78 -4.75
C PRO A 45 6.19 -32.78 -5.58
N GLN A 46 6.91 -33.70 -4.94
CA GLN A 46 7.75 -34.69 -5.62
C GLN A 46 6.89 -35.72 -6.37
N THR A 47 5.82 -36.21 -5.72
CA THR A 47 4.86 -37.12 -6.37
C THR A 47 4.17 -36.46 -7.55
N LEU A 48 3.68 -35.22 -7.41
CA LEU A 48 3.03 -34.48 -8.49
C LEU A 48 3.96 -34.33 -9.71
N LYS A 49 5.22 -33.91 -9.48
CA LYS A 49 6.22 -33.78 -10.54
C LYS A 49 6.54 -35.12 -11.19
N ALA A 50 6.73 -36.18 -10.41
CA ALA A 50 7.08 -37.49 -10.92
C ALA A 50 5.95 -38.12 -11.75
N THR A 51 4.69 -37.94 -11.33
CA THR A 51 3.52 -38.38 -12.10
C THR A 51 3.41 -37.58 -13.39
N PHE A 52 3.47 -36.25 -13.32
CA PHE A 52 3.38 -35.39 -14.50
C PHE A 52 4.48 -35.72 -15.54
N ALA A 53 5.72 -35.93 -15.09
CA ALA A 53 6.81 -36.31 -16.00
C ALA A 53 6.59 -37.65 -16.71
N LYS A 54 5.84 -38.58 -16.10
CA LYS A 54 5.57 -39.91 -16.66
C LYS A 54 4.30 -39.95 -17.52
N THR A 55 3.25 -39.23 -17.13
CA THR A 55 1.91 -39.39 -17.71
C THR A 55 1.36 -38.12 -18.34
N GLY A 56 2.00 -36.96 -18.14
CA GLY A 56 1.44 -35.66 -18.53
C GLY A 56 0.24 -35.22 -17.69
N THR A 57 -0.07 -35.93 -16.60
CA THR A 57 -1.24 -35.67 -15.74
C THR A 57 -0.85 -35.56 -14.26
N LEU A 58 -1.73 -35.03 -13.41
CA LEU A 58 -1.47 -34.87 -11.97
C LEU A 58 -1.75 -36.13 -11.14
N GLY A 59 -2.35 -37.16 -11.74
CA GLY A 59 -2.89 -38.31 -11.02
C GLY A 59 -4.17 -37.96 -10.23
N ALA A 60 -4.63 -38.89 -9.38
CA ALA A 60 -5.78 -38.65 -8.52
C ALA A 60 -5.43 -37.60 -7.44
N PRO A 61 -6.27 -36.57 -7.22
CA PRO A 61 -6.06 -35.62 -6.14
C PRO A 61 -5.95 -36.33 -4.79
N ALA A 62 -4.94 -35.99 -4.01
CA ALA A 62 -4.77 -36.51 -2.66
C ALA A 62 -4.68 -35.33 -1.69
N PRO A 63 -5.75 -35.03 -0.92
CA PRO A 63 -5.70 -34.02 0.11
C PRO A 63 -4.50 -34.27 1.02
N THR A 64 -3.64 -33.26 1.12
CA THR A 64 -2.41 -33.33 1.88
C THR A 64 -2.43 -32.23 2.93
N THR A 65 -2.06 -32.60 4.16
CA THR A 65 -1.83 -31.70 5.26
C THR A 65 -0.44 -31.99 5.83
N GLY A 66 0.14 -31.00 6.51
CA GLY A 66 1.46 -31.15 7.13
C GLY A 66 2.40 -29.99 6.80
N PRO A 67 3.72 -30.19 6.95
CA PRO A 67 4.71 -29.16 6.65
C PRO A 67 4.58 -28.63 5.23
N ALA A 68 4.80 -27.33 5.04
CA ALA A 68 4.63 -26.66 3.75
C ALA A 68 5.40 -27.32 2.60
N GLN A 69 6.55 -27.96 2.88
CA GLN A 69 7.35 -28.67 1.88
C GLN A 69 6.67 -29.92 1.31
N ARG A 70 5.61 -30.41 1.95
CA ARG A 70 4.86 -31.62 1.53
C ARG A 70 3.51 -31.31 0.90
N VAL A 71 3.13 -30.04 0.84
CA VAL A 71 1.81 -29.58 0.35
C VAL A 71 2.03 -28.66 -0.84
N ALA A 72 1.47 -29.01 -2.00
CA ALA A 72 1.43 -28.14 -3.16
C ALA A 72 0.07 -28.17 -3.85
N GLN A 73 -0.25 -27.04 -4.48
CA GLN A 73 -1.20 -26.96 -5.59
C GLN A 73 -0.45 -27.10 -6.91
N ALA A 74 -1.11 -27.68 -7.90
CA ALA A 74 -0.60 -27.82 -9.26
C ALA A 74 -1.72 -27.61 -10.27
N ALA A 75 -1.34 -27.13 -11.45
CA ALA A 75 -2.20 -27.02 -12.61
C ALA A 75 -1.51 -27.64 -13.83
N VAL A 76 -2.26 -28.35 -14.65
CA VAL A 76 -1.85 -28.80 -15.97
C VAL A 76 -2.71 -28.09 -17.01
N LEU A 77 -2.03 -27.36 -17.89
CA LEU A 77 -2.59 -26.68 -19.05
C LEU A 77 -2.24 -27.51 -20.28
N ASP A 78 -3.24 -28.18 -20.86
CA ASP A 78 -3.07 -28.90 -22.11
C ASP A 78 -3.30 -27.92 -23.28
N LEU A 79 -2.21 -27.58 -23.96
CA LEU A 79 -2.18 -26.70 -25.13
C LEU A 79 -2.20 -27.49 -26.45
N GLY A 80 -2.25 -28.83 -26.40
CA GLY A 80 -2.16 -29.70 -27.56
C GLY A 80 -0.73 -29.79 -28.14
N ALA A 81 -0.64 -30.38 -29.33
CA ALA A 81 0.62 -30.47 -30.08
C ALA A 81 1.04 -29.10 -30.63
N VAL A 82 2.36 -28.87 -30.72
CA VAL A 82 2.92 -27.65 -31.32
C VAL A 82 2.46 -27.54 -32.77
N ALA A 83 1.84 -26.42 -33.11
CA ALA A 83 1.31 -26.11 -34.43
C ALA A 83 1.63 -24.67 -34.82
N ALA A 84 1.33 -24.31 -36.08
CA ALA A 84 1.57 -22.96 -36.59
C ALA A 84 0.66 -21.91 -35.94
N THR A 85 -0.56 -22.29 -35.55
CA THR A 85 -1.50 -21.41 -34.85
C THR A 85 -1.16 -21.39 -33.35
N PRO A 86 -0.92 -20.21 -32.74
CA PRO A 86 -0.68 -20.11 -31.30
C PRO A 86 -1.86 -20.60 -30.48
N ALA A 87 -1.57 -21.32 -29.39
CA ALA A 87 -2.54 -21.67 -28.35
C ALA A 87 -2.17 -20.93 -27.05
N GLU A 88 -3.17 -20.35 -26.39
CA GLU A 88 -3.01 -19.62 -25.13
C GLU A 88 -3.97 -20.17 -24.07
N GLN A 89 -3.45 -20.35 -22.86
CA GLN A 89 -4.21 -20.57 -21.63
C GLN A 89 -3.52 -19.79 -20.50
N HIS A 90 -4.28 -19.42 -19.48
CA HIS A 90 -3.77 -18.70 -18.32
C HIS A 90 -4.29 -19.28 -17.01
N LEU A 91 -3.63 -18.90 -15.92
CA LEU A 91 -4.01 -19.22 -14.55
C LEU A 91 -4.29 -17.90 -13.83
N LEU A 92 -5.15 -17.98 -12.82
CA LEU A 92 -5.38 -16.88 -11.89
C LEU A 92 -4.83 -17.29 -10.53
N LEU A 93 -4.11 -16.35 -9.90
CA LEU A 93 -3.64 -16.47 -8.53
C LEU A 93 -4.40 -15.46 -7.68
N GLY A 94 -4.97 -15.92 -6.57
CA GLY A 94 -5.67 -15.09 -5.60
C GLY A 94 -5.09 -15.29 -4.20
N TYR A 95 -5.15 -14.26 -3.37
CA TYR A 95 -4.85 -14.37 -1.95
C TYR A 95 -5.99 -13.74 -1.17
N ASP A 96 -6.63 -14.52 -0.28
CA ASP A 96 -7.73 -14.05 0.57
C ASP A 96 -7.22 -13.92 2.00
N GLU A 97 -6.77 -12.72 2.35
CA GLU A 97 -6.35 -12.38 3.70
C GLU A 97 -7.53 -12.24 4.67
N GLN A 98 -8.76 -12.08 4.16
CA GLN A 98 -10.03 -11.86 4.87
C GLN A 98 -10.10 -10.55 5.68
N LEU A 99 -9.07 -10.27 6.48
CA LEU A 99 -8.79 -9.07 7.25
C LEU A 99 -7.33 -8.67 6.99
N SER A 100 -7.07 -7.37 6.82
CA SER A 100 -5.80 -6.87 6.29
C SER A 100 -4.99 -6.06 7.29
N VAL A 101 -5.64 -5.17 8.06
CA VAL A 101 -5.02 -4.28 9.06
C VAL A 101 -5.90 -4.19 10.29
N GLN A 102 -5.31 -4.09 11.47
CA GLN A 102 -6.00 -3.66 12.69
C GLN A 102 -5.78 -2.16 12.88
N TYR A 103 -6.86 -1.38 12.93
CA TYR A 103 -6.85 0.07 13.04
C TYR A 103 -7.54 0.51 14.34
N PHE A 104 -6.78 1.06 15.28
CA PHE A 104 -7.26 1.44 16.62
C PHE A 104 -8.06 0.35 17.34
N GLY A 105 -7.63 -0.90 17.21
CA GLY A 105 -8.28 -2.08 17.79
C GLY A 105 -9.39 -2.70 16.94
N GLN A 106 -9.80 -2.07 15.83
CA GLN A 106 -10.78 -2.61 14.88
C GLN A 106 -10.09 -3.31 13.72
N ASN A 107 -10.42 -4.58 13.47
CA ASN A 107 -9.91 -5.29 12.30
C ASN A 107 -10.65 -4.87 11.03
N LEU A 108 -9.92 -4.39 10.03
CA LEU A 108 -10.46 -3.88 8.78
C LEU A 108 -10.31 -4.90 7.65
N ARG A 109 -11.30 -4.89 6.75
CA ARG A 109 -11.29 -5.69 5.52
C ARG A 109 -10.43 -5.00 4.45
N PRO A 110 -9.73 -5.77 3.61
CA PRO A 110 -9.07 -5.19 2.44
C PRO A 110 -10.10 -4.57 1.50
N TRP A 111 -9.68 -3.55 0.75
CA TRP A 111 -10.58 -2.77 -0.10
C TRP A 111 -11.33 -3.61 -1.15
N TRP A 112 -10.68 -4.63 -1.71
CA TRP A 112 -11.29 -5.53 -2.68
C TRP A 112 -12.44 -6.37 -2.08
N ARG A 113 -12.40 -6.60 -0.76
CA ARG A 113 -13.37 -7.37 0.02
C ARG A 113 -14.16 -6.51 1.02
N ARG A 114 -14.28 -5.21 0.75
CA ARG A 114 -14.97 -4.25 1.64
C ARG A 114 -16.46 -4.57 1.82
N ASP A 115 -17.09 -5.11 0.77
CA ASP A 115 -18.41 -5.72 0.87
C ASP A 115 -18.26 -7.13 1.50
N PRO A 116 -18.90 -7.42 2.64
CA PRO A 116 -18.86 -8.76 3.25
C PRO A 116 -19.36 -9.89 2.33
N ALA A 117 -20.19 -9.57 1.34
CA ALA A 117 -20.69 -10.52 0.35
C ALA A 117 -19.68 -10.84 -0.77
N MET A 118 -18.58 -10.07 -0.89
CA MET A 118 -17.50 -10.38 -1.82
C MET A 118 -16.69 -11.57 -1.29
N THR A 119 -16.51 -12.58 -2.13
CA THR A 119 -15.70 -13.78 -1.83
C THR A 119 -14.56 -13.89 -2.83
N MET A 120 -13.53 -14.68 -2.53
CA MET A 120 -12.46 -14.94 -3.49
C MET A 120 -12.97 -15.58 -4.80
N ASP A 121 -13.96 -16.48 -4.71
CA ASP A 121 -14.62 -17.06 -5.89
C ASP A 121 -15.23 -15.98 -6.81
N LYS A 122 -15.98 -15.02 -6.23
CA LYS A 122 -16.52 -13.88 -6.98
C LYS A 122 -15.42 -12.97 -7.52
N ALA A 123 -14.36 -12.72 -6.76
CA ALA A 123 -13.25 -11.88 -7.18
C ALA A 123 -12.48 -12.50 -8.36
N LEU A 124 -12.19 -13.80 -8.30
CA LEU A 124 -11.57 -14.54 -9.40
C LEU A 124 -12.50 -14.61 -10.63
N GLY A 125 -13.80 -14.82 -10.42
CA GLY A 125 -14.78 -14.80 -11.50
C GLY A 125 -14.87 -13.43 -12.19
N ALA A 126 -14.83 -12.34 -11.42
CA ALA A 126 -14.79 -11.00 -11.96
C ALA A 126 -13.48 -10.70 -12.71
N ALA A 127 -12.33 -11.13 -12.17
CA ALA A 127 -11.03 -10.98 -12.83
C ALA A 127 -10.96 -11.77 -14.14
N GLU A 128 -11.50 -12.98 -14.18
CA GLU A 128 -11.57 -13.80 -15.40
C GLU A 128 -12.49 -13.18 -16.45
N ALA A 129 -13.69 -12.77 -16.05
CA ALA A 129 -14.64 -12.11 -16.95
C ALA A 129 -14.07 -10.84 -17.60
N ASP A 130 -13.10 -10.21 -16.94
CA ASP A 130 -12.50 -8.95 -17.34
C ASP A 130 -11.05 -9.07 -17.84
N TYR A 131 -10.54 -10.29 -17.97
CA TYR A 131 -9.12 -10.58 -18.27
C TYR A 131 -8.61 -9.82 -19.49
N ALA A 132 -9.34 -9.85 -20.61
CA ALA A 132 -8.93 -9.19 -21.85
C ALA A 132 -8.81 -7.66 -21.70
N ARG A 133 -9.72 -7.04 -20.93
CA ARG A 133 -9.66 -5.60 -20.65
C ARG A 133 -8.50 -5.29 -19.72
N LEU A 134 -8.30 -6.09 -18.67
CA LEU A 134 -7.23 -5.90 -17.69
C LEU A 134 -5.84 -6.05 -18.33
N ARG A 135 -5.64 -7.06 -19.18
CA ARG A 135 -4.39 -7.25 -19.96
C ARG A 135 -4.11 -6.07 -20.88
N ARG A 136 -5.12 -5.58 -21.59
CA ARG A 136 -4.98 -4.39 -22.46
C ARG A 136 -4.60 -3.17 -21.63
N LYS A 137 -5.35 -2.86 -20.57
CA LYS A 137 -5.07 -1.71 -19.70
C LYS A 137 -3.69 -1.77 -19.05
N ALA A 138 -3.26 -2.95 -18.59
CA ALA A 138 -1.93 -3.13 -18.00
C ALA A 138 -0.83 -2.88 -19.03
N THR A 139 -1.02 -3.37 -20.27
CA THR A 139 -0.05 -3.16 -21.37
C THR A 139 0.03 -1.69 -21.76
N GLU A 140 -1.12 -1.02 -21.93
CA GLU A 140 -1.19 0.40 -22.25
C GLU A 140 -0.54 1.26 -21.14
N PHE A 141 -0.79 0.91 -19.88
CA PHE A 141 -0.18 1.59 -18.74
C PHE A 141 1.33 1.39 -18.69
N ASP A 142 1.83 0.15 -18.81
CA ASP A 142 3.26 -0.15 -18.79
C ASP A 142 3.99 0.62 -19.92
N GLN A 143 3.42 0.67 -21.12
CA GLN A 143 3.95 1.44 -22.25
C GLN A 143 3.98 2.95 -21.96
N LYS A 144 2.88 3.49 -21.40
CA LYS A 144 2.78 4.91 -21.07
C LYS A 144 3.79 5.31 -20.00
N LEU A 145 3.86 4.57 -18.90
CA LEU A 145 4.80 4.83 -17.81
C LEU A 145 6.24 4.85 -18.32
N TYR A 146 6.61 3.85 -19.12
CA TYR A 146 7.95 3.76 -19.69
C TYR A 146 8.25 4.93 -20.63
N ALA A 147 7.33 5.24 -21.56
CA ALA A 147 7.52 6.31 -22.53
C ALA A 147 7.64 7.68 -21.85
N ASP A 148 6.76 8.00 -20.89
CA ASP A 148 6.78 9.26 -20.16
C ASP A 148 8.10 9.40 -19.36
N ALA A 149 8.53 8.35 -18.65
CA ALA A 149 9.78 8.36 -17.90
C ALA A 149 11.00 8.43 -18.83
N GLN A 150 10.99 7.72 -19.96
CA GLN A 150 12.07 7.78 -20.94
C GLN A 150 12.19 9.19 -21.54
N GLN A 151 11.07 9.85 -21.81
CA GLN A 151 11.08 11.23 -22.28
C GLN A 151 11.66 12.19 -21.23
N ALA A 152 11.39 11.96 -19.94
CA ALA A 152 11.86 12.81 -18.86
C ALA A 152 13.36 12.60 -18.51
N GLY A 153 13.87 11.37 -18.59
CA GLY A 153 15.21 11.04 -18.07
C GLY A 153 15.98 9.94 -18.82
N GLY A 154 15.50 9.50 -19.98
CA GLY A 154 16.11 8.43 -20.78
C GLY A 154 15.80 7.02 -20.27
N ALA A 155 16.30 6.01 -21.00
CA ALA A 155 15.92 4.60 -20.79
C ALA A 155 16.27 4.09 -19.37
N LYS A 156 17.45 4.43 -18.85
CA LYS A 156 17.87 4.01 -17.50
C LYS A 156 16.96 4.58 -16.41
N TYR A 157 16.48 5.81 -16.58
CA TYR A 157 15.53 6.41 -15.65
C TYR A 157 14.16 5.73 -15.75
N ALA A 158 13.71 5.41 -16.96
CA ALA A 158 12.47 4.66 -17.18
C ALA A 158 12.51 3.27 -16.52
N ASP A 159 13.62 2.54 -16.66
CA ASP A 159 13.81 1.24 -16.01
C ASP A 159 13.70 1.36 -14.47
N LEU A 160 14.31 2.39 -13.87
CA LEU A 160 14.22 2.67 -12.44
C LEU A 160 12.79 3.02 -12.00
N CYS A 161 12.10 3.90 -12.73
CA CYS A 161 10.72 4.28 -12.43
C CYS A 161 9.77 3.07 -12.47
N GLN A 162 9.94 2.17 -13.43
CA GLN A 162 9.12 0.95 -13.54
C GLN A 162 9.32 0.02 -12.34
N LEU A 163 10.56 -0.12 -11.84
CA LEU A 163 10.86 -0.90 -10.64
C LEU A 163 10.27 -0.22 -9.39
N ALA A 164 10.51 1.08 -9.24
CA ALA A 164 10.01 1.87 -8.10
C ALA A 164 8.49 1.86 -8.00
N TYR A 165 7.77 1.97 -9.13
CA TYR A 165 6.31 1.87 -9.18
C TYR A 165 5.81 0.55 -8.57
N ARG A 166 6.40 -0.57 -8.98
CA ARG A 166 6.00 -1.92 -8.51
C ARG A 166 6.32 -2.10 -7.03
N GLN A 167 7.51 -1.67 -6.59
CA GLN A 167 7.92 -1.78 -5.20
C GLN A 167 7.09 -0.92 -4.27
N SER A 168 6.83 0.34 -4.65
CA SER A 168 6.04 1.26 -3.84
C SER A 168 4.63 0.72 -3.63
N ILE A 169 3.91 0.35 -4.71
CA ILE A 169 2.55 -0.19 -4.58
C ILE A 169 2.50 -1.49 -3.79
N ALA A 170 3.45 -2.40 -4.01
CA ALA A 170 3.49 -3.70 -3.30
C ALA A 170 3.82 -3.56 -1.80
N ALA A 171 4.43 -2.44 -1.39
CA ALA A 171 4.74 -2.14 0.00
C ALA A 171 3.55 -1.52 0.76
N HIS A 172 2.37 -1.40 0.14
CA HIS A 172 1.20 -0.81 0.76
C HIS A 172 -0.01 -1.76 0.76
N SER A 173 -0.91 -1.54 1.71
CA SER A 173 -2.21 -2.22 1.80
C SER A 173 -3.35 -1.21 1.77
N ILE A 174 -4.33 -1.45 0.90
CA ILE A 174 -5.57 -0.66 0.82
C ILE A 174 -6.65 -1.36 1.64
N VAL A 175 -7.20 -0.67 2.63
CA VAL A 175 -8.30 -1.17 3.49
C VAL A 175 -9.48 -0.21 3.50
N ALA A 176 -10.66 -0.75 3.76
CA ALA A 176 -11.84 0.07 3.99
C ALA A 176 -11.86 0.53 5.45
N GLY A 177 -11.79 1.84 5.67
CA GLY A 177 -11.88 2.47 6.98
C GLY A 177 -13.27 2.36 7.60
N PRO A 178 -13.43 2.71 8.89
CA PRO A 178 -14.70 2.59 9.61
C PRO A 178 -15.85 3.41 9.03
N LYS A 179 -15.57 4.52 8.31
CA LYS A 179 -16.56 5.37 7.63
C LYS A 179 -16.76 4.95 6.17
N GLY A 180 -16.13 3.86 5.71
CA GLY A 180 -16.15 3.39 4.32
C GLY A 180 -15.13 4.09 3.40
N GLU A 181 -14.31 4.97 3.96
CA GLU A 181 -13.22 5.69 3.31
C GLU A 181 -12.03 4.77 2.97
N LEU A 182 -11.23 5.17 2.00
CA LEU A 182 -10.00 4.46 1.65
C LEU A 182 -8.89 4.84 2.61
N LEU A 183 -8.28 3.83 3.25
CA LEU A 183 -7.02 3.97 3.98
C LEU A 183 -5.93 3.18 3.24
N PHE A 184 -4.75 3.77 3.11
CA PHE A 184 -3.66 3.21 2.32
C PHE A 184 -2.36 3.20 3.13
N PHE A 185 -2.11 2.08 3.80
CA PHE A 185 -1.01 1.96 4.74
C PHE A 185 0.25 1.43 4.08
N SER A 186 1.35 2.18 4.19
CA SER A 186 2.69 1.68 3.89
C SER A 186 3.13 0.67 4.97
N LYS A 187 4.08 -0.20 4.59
CA LYS A 187 4.88 -1.00 5.51
C LYS A 187 6.36 -0.75 5.24
N GLU A 188 7.11 -0.33 6.25
CA GLU A 188 8.57 -0.34 6.21
C GLU A 188 9.11 -1.77 6.26
N ASN A 189 9.61 -2.28 5.14
CA ASN A 189 9.89 -3.72 5.00
C ASN A 189 11.20 -4.22 5.61
N PHE A 190 12.16 -3.32 5.85
CA PHE A 190 13.50 -3.60 6.42
C PHE A 190 13.95 -2.48 7.37
N SER A 191 12.99 -1.87 8.07
CA SER A 191 13.18 -0.74 8.98
C SER A 191 12.11 -0.84 10.07
N GLY A 192 12.18 -1.87 10.91
CA GLY A 192 11.30 -2.02 12.07
C GLY A 192 9.85 -2.46 11.79
N GLY A 193 9.38 -2.49 10.54
CA GLY A 193 8.03 -2.93 10.21
C GLY A 193 6.96 -1.88 10.48
N PHE A 194 7.31 -0.59 10.54
CA PHE A 194 6.36 0.48 10.87
C PHE A 194 5.26 0.60 9.82
N ILE A 195 4.06 0.98 10.28
CA ILE A 195 2.86 1.11 9.45
C ILE A 195 2.45 2.57 9.31
N GLY A 196 2.26 3.00 8.06
CA GLY A 196 1.77 4.34 7.75
C GLY A 196 2.76 5.44 8.15
N THR A 197 4.05 5.24 7.86
CA THR A 197 5.09 6.20 8.22
C THR A 197 5.02 7.46 7.33
N VAL A 198 5.06 8.64 7.93
CA VAL A 198 4.84 9.92 7.23
C VAL A 198 6.04 10.32 6.39
N ASP A 199 7.25 10.18 6.89
CA ASP A 199 8.47 10.49 6.16
C ASP A 199 8.75 9.50 5.00
N VAL A 200 8.18 8.30 5.03
CA VAL A 200 8.12 7.36 3.88
C VAL A 200 6.96 7.69 2.93
N THR A 201 5.87 8.23 3.45
CA THR A 201 4.75 8.74 2.63
C THR A 201 5.23 9.89 1.75
N TYR A 202 6.04 10.80 2.30
CA TYR A 202 6.53 11.99 1.58
C TYR A 202 7.21 11.69 0.23
N PRO A 203 8.23 10.82 0.12
CA PRO A 203 8.88 10.49 -1.14
C PRO A 203 8.04 9.59 -2.05
N SER A 204 7.02 8.89 -1.54
CA SER A 204 6.17 8.00 -2.34
C SER A 204 4.93 8.69 -2.90
N GLU A 205 4.43 9.75 -2.25
CA GLU A 205 3.22 10.47 -2.64
C GLU A 205 3.20 11.00 -4.08
N PRO A 206 4.31 11.53 -4.68
CA PRO A 206 4.30 12.00 -6.06
C PRO A 206 3.80 10.94 -7.07
N LEU A 207 4.08 9.66 -6.81
CA LEU A 207 3.56 8.55 -7.61
C LEU A 207 2.03 8.50 -7.57
N TYR A 208 1.46 8.64 -6.37
CA TYR A 208 0.04 8.52 -6.13
C TYR A 208 -0.72 9.79 -6.52
N LEU A 209 -0.14 10.97 -6.35
CA LEU A 209 -0.65 12.21 -6.92
C LEU A 209 -0.81 12.10 -8.45
N LEU A 210 0.19 11.53 -9.14
CA LEU A 210 0.15 11.37 -10.59
C LEU A 210 -0.94 10.41 -11.07
N TYR A 211 -1.14 9.29 -10.36
CA TYR A 211 -2.01 8.21 -10.87
C TYR A 211 -3.38 8.12 -10.18
N ASN A 212 -3.49 8.46 -8.90
CA ASN A 212 -4.74 8.43 -8.15
C ASN A 212 -4.65 9.24 -6.84
N ASN A 213 -5.12 10.49 -6.87
CA ASN A 213 -5.10 11.40 -5.73
C ASN A 213 -5.84 10.88 -4.47
N GLU A 214 -6.77 9.94 -4.65
CA GLU A 214 -7.47 9.31 -3.51
C GLU A 214 -6.55 8.37 -2.71
N LEU A 215 -5.56 7.75 -3.36
CA LEU A 215 -4.52 6.98 -2.67
C LEU A 215 -3.61 7.91 -1.87
N ALA A 216 -3.22 9.06 -2.42
CA ALA A 216 -2.44 10.08 -1.71
C ALA A 216 -3.13 10.52 -0.42
N LYS A 217 -4.40 10.93 -0.50
CA LYS A 217 -5.22 11.25 0.68
C LYS A 217 -5.36 10.06 1.64
N GLY A 218 -5.49 8.84 1.11
CA GLY A 218 -5.56 7.61 1.89
C GLY A 218 -4.33 7.34 2.76
N MET A 219 -3.15 7.87 2.40
CA MET A 219 -1.93 7.79 3.22
C MET A 219 -1.85 8.86 4.32
N LEU A 220 -2.73 9.87 4.28
CA LEU A 220 -2.71 10.99 5.24
C LEU A 220 -3.79 10.85 6.32
N ARG A 221 -4.96 10.29 5.95
CA ARG A 221 -6.15 10.20 6.82
C ARG A 221 -5.88 9.62 8.20
N PHE A 222 -5.11 8.56 8.28
CA PHE A 222 -4.88 7.86 9.55
C PHE A 222 -4.00 8.67 10.52
N ILE A 223 -3.15 9.58 10.03
CA ILE A 223 -2.34 10.48 10.87
C ILE A 223 -3.21 11.60 11.43
N PHE A 224 -4.11 12.13 10.60
CA PHE A 224 -5.13 13.08 11.06
C PHE A 224 -6.02 12.44 12.11
N ASP A 225 -6.62 11.28 11.82
CA ASP A 225 -7.47 10.54 12.75
C ASP A 225 -6.75 10.27 14.08
N TYR A 226 -5.47 9.90 14.07
CA TYR A 226 -4.69 9.63 15.29
C TYR A 226 -4.51 10.87 16.17
N SER A 227 -4.29 12.03 15.53
CA SER A 227 -4.16 13.34 16.19
C SER A 227 -5.51 13.86 16.69
N GLU A 228 -6.54 13.75 15.86
CA GLU A 228 -7.89 14.26 16.12
C GLU A 228 -8.64 13.42 17.15
N SER A 229 -8.32 12.13 17.27
CA SER A 229 -8.89 11.28 18.31
C SER A 229 -8.33 11.59 19.71
N GLY A 230 -7.34 12.47 19.83
CA GLY A 230 -6.66 12.78 21.10
C GLY A 230 -5.76 11.67 21.65
N ARG A 231 -5.51 10.61 20.85
CA ARG A 231 -4.59 9.53 21.22
C ARG A 231 -3.15 10.02 21.10
N TRP A 232 -2.87 10.80 20.07
CA TRP A 232 -1.64 11.57 19.95
C TRP A 232 -1.82 12.96 20.56
N LYS A 233 -1.04 13.27 21.59
CA LYS A 233 -1.21 14.49 22.39
C LYS A 233 -0.29 15.64 21.97
N LYS A 234 0.73 15.36 21.16
CA LYS A 234 1.72 16.36 20.73
C LYS A 234 1.15 17.31 19.68
N ASP A 235 1.81 18.44 19.46
CA ASP A 235 1.36 19.52 18.56
C ASP A 235 1.97 19.46 17.16
N PHE A 236 2.56 18.33 16.81
CA PHE A 236 3.06 17.93 15.50
C PHE A 236 2.53 16.52 15.16
N PRO A 237 2.60 16.04 13.90
CA PRO A 237 2.14 14.69 13.53
C PRO A 237 2.98 13.58 14.17
N ALA A 238 2.38 12.40 14.34
CA ALA A 238 3.14 11.20 14.70
C ALA A 238 3.95 10.70 13.48
N HIS A 239 5.07 10.03 13.76
CA HIS A 239 5.90 9.37 12.72
C HIS A 239 5.13 8.24 12.01
N ASP A 240 4.53 7.34 12.79
CA ASP A 240 3.84 6.14 12.33
C ASP A 240 2.59 5.84 13.20
N LEU A 241 1.84 4.80 12.84
CA LEU A 241 0.72 4.27 13.65
C LEU A 241 1.02 2.93 14.32
N GLY A 242 2.26 2.49 14.34
CA GLY A 242 2.70 1.30 15.04
C GLY A 242 3.45 0.36 14.12
N THR A 243 3.24 -0.94 14.30
CA THR A 243 3.97 -1.97 13.55
C THR A 243 2.99 -2.82 12.75
N TYR A 244 3.20 -2.91 11.44
CA TYR A 244 2.33 -3.63 10.51
C TYR A 244 2.10 -5.09 10.96
N PRO A 245 0.85 -5.59 10.95
CA PRO A 245 -0.38 -4.97 10.43
C PRO A 245 -1.23 -4.23 11.48
N LYS A 246 -0.63 -3.76 12.59
CA LYS A 246 -1.35 -3.10 13.70
C LYS A 246 -1.09 -1.60 13.74
N ALA A 247 -2.03 -0.83 13.20
CA ALA A 247 -2.09 0.63 13.27
C ALA A 247 -2.84 1.08 14.55
N ASN A 248 -2.18 0.96 15.71
CA ASN A 248 -2.78 1.23 17.03
C ASN A 248 -2.16 2.41 17.79
N GLY A 249 -1.09 3.00 17.26
CA GLY A 249 -0.34 4.11 17.85
C GLY A 249 1.17 3.94 17.62
N GLN A 250 1.89 5.05 17.63
CA GLN A 250 3.31 5.12 17.27
C GLN A 250 4.16 4.08 18.03
N THR A 251 5.05 3.37 17.32
CA THR A 251 6.00 2.42 17.93
C THR A 251 7.47 2.66 17.59
N TYR A 252 7.81 3.62 16.70
CA TYR A 252 9.21 3.94 16.39
C TYR A 252 10.01 4.36 17.64
N GLY A 253 9.36 5.02 18.60
CA GLY A 253 9.93 5.34 19.91
C GLY A 253 10.61 6.71 20.00
N GLU A 254 10.88 7.36 18.87
CA GLU A 254 11.41 8.71 18.76
C GLU A 254 10.47 9.61 17.93
N ASP A 255 10.65 10.93 18.01
CA ASP A 255 9.89 11.90 17.21
C ASP A 255 10.73 12.51 16.08
N MET A 256 10.07 12.86 14.99
CA MET A 256 10.64 13.69 13.92
C MET A 256 9.76 14.94 13.69
N PRO A 257 9.63 15.85 14.67
CA PRO A 257 8.50 16.77 14.72
C PRO A 257 8.47 17.80 13.59
N VAL A 258 9.62 18.37 13.19
CA VAL A 258 9.70 19.31 12.06
C VAL A 258 9.54 18.58 10.72
N GLU A 259 10.15 17.40 10.60
CA GLU A 259 10.06 16.53 9.43
C GLU A 259 8.59 16.20 9.14
N GLU A 260 7.87 15.64 10.10
CA GLU A 260 6.50 15.17 9.88
C GLU A 260 5.49 16.31 9.76
N ALA A 261 5.64 17.39 10.54
CA ALA A 261 4.77 18.55 10.40
C ALA A 261 4.91 19.19 9.01
N GLY A 262 6.14 19.32 8.51
CA GLY A 262 6.39 19.81 7.17
C GLY A 262 5.86 18.86 6.09
N ASN A 263 6.12 17.56 6.23
CA ASN A 263 5.60 16.53 5.34
C ASN A 263 4.07 16.61 5.24
N MET A 264 3.34 16.48 6.36
CA MET A 264 1.87 16.48 6.34
C MET A 264 1.26 17.74 5.73
N LEU A 265 1.83 18.92 5.97
CA LEU A 265 1.34 20.18 5.39
C LEU A 265 1.57 20.24 3.88
N ILE A 266 2.76 19.84 3.42
CA ILE A 266 3.11 19.84 1.99
C ILE A 266 2.24 18.83 1.23
N LEU A 267 2.14 17.60 1.74
CA LEU A 267 1.39 16.50 1.13
C LEU A 267 -0.11 16.84 1.04
N THR A 268 -0.68 17.37 2.12
CA THR A 268 -2.08 17.84 2.13
C THR A 268 -2.31 18.94 1.10
N ALA A 269 -1.41 19.92 0.99
CA ALA A 269 -1.53 20.99 0.00
C ALA A 269 -1.40 20.47 -1.44
N ALA A 270 -0.52 19.49 -1.67
CA ALA A 270 -0.37 18.85 -2.98
C ALA A 270 -1.64 18.09 -3.39
N ALA A 271 -2.21 17.30 -2.49
CA ALA A 271 -3.47 16.59 -2.72
C ALA A 271 -4.64 17.55 -2.98
N VAL A 272 -4.78 18.62 -2.19
CA VAL A 272 -5.81 19.66 -2.40
C VAL A 272 -5.63 20.39 -3.72
N LYS A 273 -4.40 20.69 -4.11
CA LYS A 273 -4.10 21.34 -5.40
C LYS A 273 -4.57 20.48 -6.57
N LEU A 274 -4.43 19.16 -6.51
CA LEU A 274 -4.93 18.26 -7.55
C LEU A 274 -6.46 18.10 -7.54
N ASP A 275 -7.09 18.12 -6.36
CA ASP A 275 -8.55 18.11 -6.26
C ASP A 275 -9.16 19.43 -6.79
N GLY A 276 -8.40 20.52 -6.78
CA GLY A 276 -8.84 21.86 -7.19
C GLY A 276 -9.80 22.53 -6.20
N LYS A 277 -9.99 21.94 -5.01
CA LYS A 277 -10.87 22.43 -3.96
C LYS A 277 -10.35 22.04 -2.58
N PRO A 278 -10.51 22.89 -1.54
CA PRO A 278 -9.88 22.69 -0.24
C PRO A 278 -10.67 21.79 0.70
N ASP A 279 -11.53 20.90 0.18
CA ASP A 279 -12.43 20.08 1.01
C ASP A 279 -11.65 19.21 2.00
N PHE A 280 -10.61 18.52 1.52
CA PHE A 280 -9.77 17.66 2.35
C PHE A 280 -9.02 18.45 3.44
N ALA A 281 -8.48 19.63 3.13
CA ALA A 281 -7.87 20.48 4.15
C ALA A 281 -8.91 21.04 5.15
N ARG A 282 -10.14 21.33 4.69
CA ARG A 282 -11.21 21.84 5.55
C ARG A 282 -11.60 20.85 6.64
N GLU A 283 -11.64 19.55 6.30
CA GLU A 283 -11.95 18.47 7.24
C GLU A 283 -10.97 18.44 8.42
N HIS A 284 -9.70 18.80 8.17
CA HIS A 284 -8.60 18.68 9.13
C HIS A 284 -8.00 20.03 9.55
N TRP A 285 -8.74 21.13 9.33
CA TRP A 285 -8.17 22.48 9.41
C TRP A 285 -7.57 22.80 10.77
N SER A 286 -8.25 22.45 11.87
CA SER A 286 -7.76 22.68 13.23
C SER A 286 -6.44 21.96 13.51
N THR A 287 -6.30 20.74 13.01
CA THR A 287 -5.09 19.92 13.12
C THR A 287 -3.94 20.52 12.30
N LEU A 288 -4.22 20.95 11.07
CA LEU A 288 -3.26 21.66 10.21
C LEU A 288 -2.79 22.98 10.85
N THR A 289 -3.71 23.76 11.43
CA THR A 289 -3.39 25.00 12.16
C THR A 289 -2.47 24.73 13.36
N LYS A 290 -2.70 23.62 14.09
CA LYS A 290 -1.84 23.21 15.21
C LYS A 290 -0.42 22.93 14.72
N TRP A 291 -0.29 22.13 13.65
CA TRP A 291 1.00 21.72 13.11
C TRP A 291 1.78 22.88 12.48
N VAL A 292 1.13 23.80 11.76
CA VAL A 292 1.81 25.00 11.23
C VAL A 292 2.20 25.95 12.36
N GLY A 293 1.42 26.00 13.45
CA GLY A 293 1.78 26.73 14.67
C GLY A 293 3.06 26.20 15.31
N PHE A 294 3.22 24.87 15.36
CA PHE A 294 4.48 24.22 15.75
C PHE A 294 5.64 24.64 14.82
N LEU A 295 5.47 24.53 13.50
CA LEU A 295 6.53 24.90 12.54
C LEU A 295 6.93 26.38 12.64
N LYS A 296 5.96 27.28 12.86
CA LYS A 296 6.25 28.72 13.06
C LYS A 296 7.10 28.96 14.29
N ARG A 297 6.92 28.16 15.35
CA ARG A 297 7.65 28.28 16.62
C ARG A 297 9.03 27.62 16.57
N ASP A 298 9.12 26.41 16.03
CA ASP A 298 10.28 25.52 16.18
C ASP A 298 10.96 25.13 14.86
N GLY A 299 10.37 25.49 13.71
CA GLY A 299 10.81 25.02 12.40
C GLY A 299 11.98 25.79 11.78
N PHE A 300 12.16 27.08 12.09
CA PHE A 300 13.19 27.90 11.45
C PHE A 300 14.62 27.55 11.91
N ASP A 301 14.81 27.34 13.22
CA ASP A 301 16.08 26.91 13.83
C ASP A 301 15.82 25.61 14.62
N PRO A 302 15.72 24.45 13.93
CA PRO A 302 15.29 23.20 14.54
C PRO A 302 16.18 22.79 15.72
N ALA A 303 15.55 22.43 16.84
CA ALA A 303 16.25 21.79 17.95
C ALA A 303 16.83 20.42 17.56
N ASN A 304 17.62 19.82 18.45
CA ASN A 304 18.20 18.50 18.25
C ASN A 304 17.11 17.42 18.14
N GLN A 305 16.84 16.95 16.92
CA GLN A 305 15.80 15.97 16.59
C GLN A 305 16.23 15.07 15.43
N LEU A 306 15.49 14.01 15.18
CA LEU A 306 15.68 13.18 13.99
C LEU A 306 15.08 13.83 12.73
N SER A 307 15.59 13.41 11.58
CA SER A 307 14.99 13.57 10.26
C SER A 307 14.81 12.19 9.63
N THR A 308 14.23 12.12 8.43
CA THR A 308 14.10 10.85 7.69
C THR A 308 15.45 10.14 7.48
N ASP A 309 16.57 10.88 7.40
CA ASP A 309 17.93 10.34 7.42
C ASP A 309 18.36 9.93 8.85
N ASP A 310 17.55 9.11 9.53
CA ASP A 310 17.69 8.74 10.94
C ASP A 310 19.02 8.02 11.25
N PHE A 311 19.60 7.34 10.26
CA PHE A 311 20.92 6.73 10.30
C PHE A 311 22.04 7.74 10.57
N ALA A 312 21.81 9.04 10.35
CA ALA A 312 22.73 10.11 10.68
C ALA A 312 22.66 10.53 12.17
N GLY A 313 21.69 10.01 12.92
CA GLY A 313 21.42 10.38 14.30
C GLY A 313 20.67 11.72 14.44
N HIS A 314 20.65 12.28 15.65
CA HIS A 314 19.98 13.55 15.90
C HIS A 314 20.76 14.73 15.34
N LEU A 315 20.04 15.67 14.71
CA LEU A 315 20.60 16.82 14.01
C LEU A 315 20.00 18.10 14.57
N ALA A 316 20.83 18.94 15.19
CA ALA A 316 20.43 20.30 15.56
C ALA A 316 20.69 21.28 14.41
N ARG A 317 19.85 22.33 14.30
CA ARG A 317 20.00 23.43 13.31
C ARG A 317 20.08 22.94 11.87
N ASN A 318 19.37 21.85 11.56
CA ASN A 318 19.43 21.20 10.27
C ASN A 318 18.75 22.04 9.16
N THR A 319 19.48 22.33 8.08
CA THR A 319 18.96 23.15 6.97
C THR A 319 17.83 22.47 6.19
N ASN A 320 17.86 21.15 6.01
CA ASN A 320 16.80 20.43 5.29
C ASN A 320 15.48 20.51 6.07
N LEU A 321 15.52 20.32 7.39
CA LEU A 321 14.36 20.49 8.27
C LEU A 321 13.84 21.93 8.21
N SER A 322 14.72 22.93 8.25
CA SER A 322 14.32 24.35 8.17
C SER A 322 13.65 24.70 6.84
N VAL A 323 14.21 24.26 5.71
CA VAL A 323 13.60 24.44 4.39
C VAL A 323 12.24 23.74 4.31
N LYS A 324 12.13 22.52 4.85
CA LYS A 324 10.88 21.78 4.90
C LYS A 324 9.82 22.49 5.74
N ALA A 325 10.19 23.08 6.87
CA ALA A 325 9.31 23.90 7.69
C ALA A 325 8.77 25.13 6.92
N ILE A 326 9.66 25.85 6.23
CA ILE A 326 9.30 27.01 5.41
C ILE A 326 8.30 26.61 4.32
N MET A 327 8.54 25.49 3.64
CA MET A 327 7.62 24.98 2.61
C MET A 327 6.27 24.55 3.19
N GLY A 328 6.26 23.89 4.36
CA GLY A 328 5.02 23.53 5.06
C GLY A 328 4.18 24.75 5.45
N ILE A 329 4.84 25.81 5.96
CA ILE A 329 4.20 27.09 6.28
C ILE A 329 3.59 27.74 5.02
N ALA A 330 4.36 27.83 3.93
CA ALA A 330 3.88 28.39 2.67
C ALA A 330 2.71 27.59 2.08
N CYS A 331 2.72 26.26 2.23
CA CYS A 331 1.63 25.38 1.83
C CYS A 331 0.36 25.64 2.66
N TYR A 332 0.49 25.86 3.97
CA TYR A 332 -0.63 26.28 4.81
C TYR A 332 -1.23 27.61 4.36
N GLY A 333 -0.41 28.63 4.07
CA GLY A 333 -0.86 29.92 3.55
C GLY A 333 -1.66 29.78 2.25
N GLN A 334 -1.21 28.90 1.34
CA GLN A 334 -1.94 28.58 0.10
C GLN A 334 -3.30 27.91 0.38
N LEU A 335 -3.35 26.96 1.32
CA LEU A 335 -4.60 26.31 1.72
C LEU A 335 -5.58 27.30 2.36
N ALA A 336 -5.09 28.17 3.25
CA ALA A 336 -5.89 29.23 3.88
C ALA A 336 -6.51 30.16 2.82
N ARG A 337 -5.75 30.53 1.79
CA ARG A 337 -6.25 31.34 0.67
C ARG A 337 -7.39 30.64 -0.06
N GLN A 338 -7.25 29.35 -0.35
CA GLN A 338 -8.30 28.57 -1.01
C GLN A 338 -9.55 28.42 -0.14
N LEU A 339 -9.40 28.39 1.19
CA LEU A 339 -10.51 28.38 2.15
C LEU A 339 -11.17 29.75 2.34
N GLY A 340 -10.59 30.83 1.78
CA GLY A 340 -11.07 32.20 1.94
C GLY A 340 -10.58 32.89 3.23
N ASP A 341 -9.71 32.25 4.02
CA ASP A 341 -9.08 32.85 5.19
C ASP A 341 -7.86 33.67 4.78
N THR A 342 -8.14 34.86 4.23
CA THR A 342 -7.10 35.79 3.74
C THR A 342 -6.14 36.23 4.85
N LYS A 343 -6.64 36.39 6.08
CA LYS A 343 -5.81 36.81 7.22
C LYS A 343 -4.78 35.74 7.55
N ALA A 344 -5.19 34.49 7.71
CA ALA A 344 -4.24 33.40 7.94
C ALA A 344 -3.28 33.25 6.75
N ALA A 345 -3.79 33.39 5.52
CA ALA A 345 -2.98 33.27 4.32
C ALA A 345 -1.94 34.40 4.12
N ASP A 346 -2.15 35.57 4.73
CA ASP A 346 -1.16 36.68 4.71
C ASP A 346 -0.16 36.55 5.87
N GLU A 347 -0.54 35.89 6.96
CA GLU A 347 0.32 35.66 8.13
C GLU A 347 1.38 34.58 7.92
N TYR A 348 1.04 33.52 7.16
CA TYR A 348 1.85 32.33 6.92
C TYR A 348 2.39 32.29 5.49
#